data_AF-A0A7C3W946-F1
#
_entry.id   AF-A0A7C3W946-F1
#
_cell.length_a   1.000
_cell.length_b   1.000
_cell.length_c   1.000
_cell.angle_alpha   90.00
_cell.angle_beta   90.00
_cell.angle_gamma   90.00
#
_symmetry.space_group_name_H-M   'P 1'
#
loop_
_entity.id
_entity.type
_entity.pdbx_description
1 polymer ?
#
loop_
_entity_poly.entity_id
_entity_poly.type
_entity_poly.pdbx_seq_one_letter_code
_entity_poly.pdbx_strand_id
1 'polypeptide(L)'
;SMERVVSELFERLKSPDSPDLSPAVPAKAKLLSVRREGDILVLDVSDEFTRPEFWQGSDVAHLRLQALVHTLTSLPNVRAVRILVNGQVPEALSGHEELSEPVEPDPTL
;
A
#
# COMPACT_ATOMS: atom_id res chain seq x y z
N SER A 1 6.40 -0.56 18.37
CA SER A 1 5.20 -1.38 18.03
C SER A 1 5.12 -1.51 16.52
N MET A 2 4.52 -2.59 16.01
CA MET A 2 4.32 -2.83 14.58
C MET A 2 3.66 -1.62 13.89
N GLU A 3 2.59 -1.10 14.48
CA GLU A 3 1.87 0.08 13.98
C GLU A 3 2.78 1.28 13.71
N ARG A 4 3.65 1.66 14.66
CA ARG A 4 4.57 2.79 14.48
C ARG A 4 5.53 2.57 13.30
N VAL A 5 6.09 1.37 13.18
CA VAL A 5 7.01 1.02 12.09
C VAL A 5 6.29 1.12 10.75
N VAL A 6 5.06 0.58 10.67
CA VAL A 6 4.24 0.65 9.45
C VAL A 6 3.89 2.09 9.11
N SER A 7 3.52 2.93 10.10
CA SER A 7 3.25 4.35 9.87
C SER A 7 4.46 5.11 9.35
N GLU A 8 5.65 4.86 9.90
CA GLU A 8 6.89 5.48 9.43
C GLU A 8 7.22 5.07 7.98
N LEU A 9 7.09 3.78 7.66
CA LEU A 9 7.29 3.28 6.29
C LEU A 9 6.26 3.86 5.32
N PHE A 10 5.00 3.94 5.72
CA PHE A 10 3.92 4.52 4.90
C PHE A 10 4.19 5.99 4.57
N GLU A 11 4.64 6.80 5.54
CA GLU A 11 5.00 8.20 5.29
C GLU A 11 6.21 8.35 4.36
N ARG A 12 7.22 7.46 4.48
CA ARG A 12 8.36 7.47 3.55
C ARG A 12 7.96 7.11 2.12
N LEU A 13 6.98 6.23 1.94
CA LEU A 13 6.47 5.86 0.62
C LEU A 13 5.64 6.97 -0.04
N LYS A 14 5.12 7.92 0.75
CA LYS A 14 4.45 9.14 0.27
C LYS A 14 5.43 10.20 -0.22
N SER A 15 6.62 10.25 0.37
CA SER A 15 7.67 11.23 0.06
C SER A 15 9.04 10.59 0.28
N PRO A 16 9.57 9.86 -0.72
CA PRO A 16 10.86 9.20 -0.59
C PRO A 16 11.99 10.23 -0.42
N ASP A 17 13.03 9.85 0.33
CA ASP A 17 14.14 10.73 0.71
C ASP A 17 15.04 11.14 -0.48
N SER A 18 15.00 10.38 -1.58
CA SER A 18 15.82 10.60 -2.78
C SER A 18 14.99 11.24 -3.90
N PRO A 19 15.50 12.30 -4.56
CA PRO A 19 14.80 12.96 -5.67
C PRO A 19 14.64 12.06 -6.91
N ASP A 20 15.42 10.99 -7.00
CA ASP A 20 15.36 10.02 -8.12
C ASP A 20 14.24 8.97 -7.92
N LEU A 21 13.60 8.94 -6.75
CA LEU A 21 12.54 7.99 -6.43
C LEU A 21 11.17 8.65 -6.59
N SER A 22 10.25 7.89 -7.19
CA SER A 22 8.84 8.28 -7.26
C SER A 22 8.07 7.78 -6.04
N PRO A 23 7.05 8.52 -5.57
CA PRO A 23 6.19 8.06 -4.49
C PRO A 23 5.40 6.82 -4.92
N ALA A 24 5.27 5.88 -3.98
CA ALA A 24 4.47 4.66 -4.11
C ALA A 24 3.05 4.83 -3.53
N VAL A 25 2.88 5.80 -2.64
CA VAL A 25 1.59 6.11 -1.98
C VAL A 25 1.21 7.57 -2.26
N PRO A 26 -0.06 7.90 -2.50
CA PRO A 26 -0.48 9.29 -2.69
C PRO A 26 -0.13 10.16 -1.49
N ALA A 27 0.45 11.34 -1.71
CA ALA A 27 0.90 12.23 -0.64
C ALA A 27 -0.23 12.66 0.33
N LYS A 28 -1.49 12.66 -0.14
CA LYS A 28 -2.66 13.01 0.68
C LYS A 28 -3.28 11.81 1.42
N ALA A 29 -2.89 10.58 1.08
CA ALA A 29 -3.40 9.39 1.75
C ALA A 29 -2.97 9.38 3.21
N LYS A 30 -3.91 8.99 4.08
CA LYS A 30 -3.69 8.84 5.52
C LYS A 30 -3.80 7.37 5.88
N LEU A 31 -2.93 6.91 6.76
CA LEU A 31 -3.06 5.62 7.41
C LEU A 31 -3.96 5.79 8.64
N LEU A 32 -5.16 5.22 8.58
CA LEU A 32 -6.18 5.33 9.62
C LEU A 32 -5.97 4.31 10.74
N SER A 33 -5.63 3.07 10.37
CA SER A 33 -5.27 2.03 11.33
C SER A 33 -4.39 0.95 10.71
N VAL A 34 -3.65 0.27 11.58
CA VAL A 34 -2.89 -0.94 11.23
C VAL A 34 -3.26 -2.02 12.21
N ARG A 35 -3.63 -3.18 11.69
CA ARG A 35 -3.83 -4.37 12.50
C ARG A 35 -3.27 -5.60 11.82
N ARG A 36 -3.18 -6.68 12.58
CA ARG A 36 -2.61 -7.93 12.10
C ARG A 36 -3.62 -9.06 12.28
N GLU A 37 -3.79 -9.84 11.23
CA GLU A 37 -4.66 -11.00 11.16
C GLU A 37 -3.80 -12.21 10.73
N GLY A 38 -3.20 -12.90 11.71
CA GLY A 38 -2.24 -13.97 11.43
C GLY A 38 -0.94 -13.44 10.80
N ASP A 39 -0.68 -13.84 9.56
CA ASP A 39 0.43 -13.39 8.70
C ASP A 39 0.04 -12.26 7.73
N ILE A 40 -1.21 -11.80 7.77
CA ILE A 40 -1.71 -10.69 6.95
C ILE A 40 -1.64 -9.39 7.74
N LEU A 41 -1.02 -8.37 7.15
CA LEU A 41 -1.06 -7.00 7.66
C LEU A 41 -2.24 -6.28 7.02
N VAL A 42 -3.17 -5.76 7.84
CA VAL A 42 -4.33 -5.02 7.34
C VAL A 42 -4.13 -3.54 7.57
N LEU A 43 -4.13 -2.77 6.49
CA LEU A 43 -4.05 -1.32 6.47
C LEU A 43 -5.43 -0.77 6.16
N ASP A 44 -5.93 0.12 7.00
CA ASP A 44 -7.07 0.97 6.68
C ASP A 44 -6.56 2.37 6.34
N VAL A 45 -6.91 2.87 5.16
CA VAL A 45 -6.43 4.15 4.62
C VAL A 45 -7.59 5.06 4.24
N SER A 46 -7.32 6.35 4.10
CA SER A 46 -8.33 7.33 3.68
C SER A 46 -8.65 7.27 2.18
N ASP A 47 -9.73 7.94 1.76
CA ASP A 47 -10.20 7.95 0.37
C ASP A 47 -9.20 8.55 -0.62
N GLU A 48 -8.27 9.40 -0.15
CA GLU A 48 -7.23 9.94 -1.00
C GLU A 48 -6.25 8.87 -1.50
N PHE A 49 -6.27 7.65 -0.93
CA PHE A 49 -5.47 6.54 -1.43
C PHE A 49 -5.89 6.12 -2.84
N THR A 50 -7.17 6.13 -3.19
CA THR A 50 -7.67 5.57 -4.47
C THR A 50 -7.84 6.60 -5.58
N ARG A 51 -7.24 7.80 -5.43
CA ARG A 51 -7.37 8.87 -6.44
C ARG A 51 -6.80 8.44 -7.79
N PRO A 52 -7.60 8.40 -8.87
CA PRO A 52 -7.24 7.72 -10.12
C PRO A 52 -6.03 8.36 -10.81
N GLU A 53 -5.78 9.66 -10.60
CA GLU A 53 -4.64 10.37 -11.18
C GLU A 53 -3.30 9.79 -10.69
N PHE A 54 -3.26 9.28 -9.46
CA PHE A 54 -2.07 8.65 -8.90
C PHE A 54 -1.87 7.22 -9.40
N TRP A 55 -2.92 6.53 -9.83
CA TRP A 55 -2.85 5.13 -10.28
C TRP A 55 -2.99 4.99 -11.80
N GLN A 56 -2.80 6.09 -12.54
CA GLN A 56 -2.89 6.07 -13.99
C GLN A 56 -1.74 5.25 -14.61
N GLY A 57 -2.11 4.31 -15.49
CA GLY A 57 -1.20 3.44 -16.23
C GLY A 57 -0.94 2.12 -15.49
N SER A 58 -1.22 1.00 -16.14
CA SER A 58 -1.16 -0.34 -15.53
C SER A 58 0.20 -0.66 -14.90
N ASP A 59 1.29 -0.54 -15.65
CA ASP A 59 2.64 -0.87 -15.14
C ASP A 59 3.04 0.03 -13.97
N VAL A 60 2.66 1.31 -14.04
CA VAL A 60 2.97 2.28 -12.99
C VAL A 60 2.15 2.00 -11.73
N ALA A 61 0.87 1.63 -11.87
CA ALA A 61 0.02 1.24 -10.77
C ALA A 61 0.55 -0.03 -10.07
N HIS A 62 0.91 -1.05 -10.86
CA HIS A 62 1.50 -2.30 -10.37
C HIS A 62 2.77 -2.03 -9.57
N LEU A 63 3.73 -1.31 -10.16
CA LEU A 63 5.00 -1.01 -9.48
C LEU A 63 4.82 -0.20 -8.20
N ARG A 64 3.88 0.76 -8.16
CA ARG A 64 3.55 1.54 -6.96
C ARG A 64 2.95 0.68 -5.86
N LEU A 65 1.97 -0.16 -6.20
CA LEU A 65 1.33 -1.06 -5.25
C LEU A 65 2.35 -2.08 -4.73
N GLN A 66 3.15 -2.67 -5.62
CA GLN A 66 4.17 -3.64 -5.25
C GLN A 66 5.28 -3.03 -4.41
N ALA A 67 5.68 -1.78 -4.63
CA ALA A 67 6.62 -1.09 -3.74
C ALA A 67 6.10 -1.01 -2.30
N LEU A 68 4.80 -0.71 -2.11
CA LEU A 68 4.15 -0.74 -0.79
C LEU A 68 4.11 -2.16 -0.22
N VAL A 69 3.67 -3.14 -1.00
CA VAL A 69 3.52 -4.53 -0.56
C VAL A 69 4.86 -5.14 -0.18
N HIS A 70 5.89 -5.03 -1.02
CA HIS A 70 7.26 -5.50 -0.74
C HIS A 70 7.85 -4.83 0.50
N THR A 71 7.66 -3.51 0.66
CA THR A 71 8.13 -2.79 1.86
C THR A 71 7.51 -3.36 3.13
N LEU A 72 6.20 -3.61 3.14
CA LEU A 72 5.51 -4.09 4.34
C LEU A 72 5.69 -5.59 4.60
N THR A 73 5.86 -6.40 3.56
CA THR A 73 6.11 -7.85 3.66
C THR A 73 7.57 -8.17 4.00
N SER A 74 8.48 -7.19 3.88
CA SER A 74 9.83 -7.30 4.45
C SER A 74 9.84 -7.33 5.99
N LEU A 75 8.73 -6.92 6.63
CA LEU A 75 8.59 -6.98 8.08
C LEU A 75 8.44 -8.43 8.56
N PRO A 76 8.96 -8.76 9.76
CA PRO A 76 8.94 -10.13 10.24
C PRO A 76 7.52 -10.69 10.39
N ASN A 77 7.34 -11.88 9.82
CA ASN A 77 6.09 -12.64 9.83
C ASN A 77 4.93 -11.95 9.07
N VAL A 78 5.19 -11.09 8.10
CA VAL A 78 4.15 -10.51 7.22
C VAL A 78 4.26 -11.16 5.84
N ARG A 79 3.22 -11.88 5.41
CA ARG A 79 3.18 -12.58 4.11
C ARG A 79 2.44 -11.80 3.04
N ALA A 80 1.38 -11.09 3.43
CA ALA A 80 0.51 -10.35 2.52
C ALA A 80 -0.03 -9.08 3.17
N VAL A 81 -0.52 -8.15 2.34
CA VAL A 81 -1.12 -6.89 2.78
C VAL A 81 -2.56 -6.80 2.31
N ARG A 82 -3.50 -6.61 3.23
CA ARG A 82 -4.89 -6.26 2.90
C ARG A 82 -5.06 -4.75 3.02
N ILE A 83 -5.61 -4.13 1.98
CA ILE A 83 -5.85 -2.69 1.95
C ILE A 83 -7.36 -2.43 2.01
N LEU A 84 -7.77 -1.63 2.98
CA LEU A 84 -9.13 -1.14 3.13
C LEU A 84 -9.13 0.39 2.99
N VAL A 85 -10.21 0.94 2.45
CA VAL A 85 -10.44 2.38 2.38
C VAL A 85 -11.64 2.71 3.26
N ASN A 86 -11.40 3.48 4.32
CA ASN A 86 -12.41 3.81 5.33
C ASN A 86 -13.16 2.56 5.85
N GLY A 87 -12.42 1.48 6.10
CA GLY A 87 -12.92 0.21 6.60
C GLY A 87 -13.59 -0.70 5.57
N GLN A 88 -13.62 -0.32 4.29
CA GLN A 88 -14.26 -1.08 3.21
C GLN A 88 -13.25 -1.56 2.17
N VAL A 89 -13.58 -2.67 1.49
CA VAL A 89 -12.81 -3.13 0.33
C VAL A 89 -13.04 -2.11 -0.81
N PRO A 90 -11.99 -1.46 -1.33
CA PRO A 90 -12.14 -0.50 -2.41
C PRO A 90 -12.35 -1.18 -3.76
N GLU A 91 -12.79 -0.40 -4.75
CA GLU A 91 -12.68 -0.80 -6.16
C GLU A 91 -11.21 -0.89 -6.60
N ALA A 92 -10.98 -1.53 -7.75
CA ALA A 92 -9.65 -1.67 -8.31
C ALA A 92 -8.97 -0.32 -8.58
N LEU A 93 -7.66 -0.23 -8.32
CA LEU A 93 -6.91 1.02 -8.52
C LEU A 93 -6.83 1.36 -10.01
N SER A 94 -7.59 2.37 -10.43
CA SER A 94 -7.73 2.78 -11.83
C SER A 94 -8.17 1.65 -12.78
N GLY A 95 -8.80 0.60 -12.25
CA GLY A 95 -9.20 -0.59 -13.03
C GLY A 95 -8.07 -1.56 -13.36
N HIS A 96 -6.90 -1.44 -12.73
CA HIS A 96 -5.74 -2.31 -12.98
C HIS A 96 -5.46 -3.27 -11.81
N GLU A 97 -5.44 -2.75 -10.59
CA GLU A 97 -5.07 -3.54 -9.40
C GLU A 97 -6.31 -3.90 -8.58
N GLU A 98 -6.68 -5.18 -8.57
CA GLU A 98 -7.75 -5.74 -7.74
C GLU A 98 -7.30 -5.80 -6.26
N LEU A 99 -8.11 -5.23 -5.36
CA LEU A 99 -7.83 -5.16 -3.92
C LEU A 99 -8.85 -5.95 -3.08
N SER A 100 -9.64 -6.82 -3.73
CA SER A 100 -10.65 -7.65 -3.09
C SER A 100 -10.06 -8.70 -2.14
N GLU A 101 -8.83 -9.14 -2.42
CA GLU A 101 -8.06 -10.09 -1.62
C GLU A 101 -6.75 -9.47 -1.10
N PRO A 102 -6.14 -10.03 -0.04
CA PRO A 102 -4.80 -9.62 0.39
C PRO A 102 -3.78 -9.77 -0.75
N VAL A 103 -2.98 -8.74 -0.94
CA VAL A 103 -1.95 -8.67 -1.99
C VAL A 103 -0.66 -9.27 -1.46
N GLU A 104 -0.15 -10.27 -2.17
CA GLU A 104 1.16 -10.87 -1.95
C GLU A 104 2.22 -10.15 -2.81
N PRO A 105 3.49 -10.14 -2.37
CA PRO A 105 4.57 -9.55 -3.16
C PRO A 105 4.73 -10.36 -4.45
N ASP A 106 4.71 -9.67 -5.59
CA ASP A 106 5.00 -10.28 -6.89
C ASP A 106 6.46 -10.77 -6.89
N PRO A 107 6.71 -12.09 -7.04
CA PRO A 107 8.05 -12.65 -6.97
C PRO A 107 8.89 -12.38 -8.24
N THR A 108 8.31 -11.77 -9.27
CA THR A 108 9.01 -11.44 -10.52
C THR A 108 9.63 -10.05 -10.54
N LEU A 109 9.36 -9.24 -9.50
CA LEU A 109 9.92 -7.91 -9.29
C LEU A 109 11.16 -7.92 -8.39
#